data_AF-A0A357YUF6-F1
#
_entry.id   AF-A0A357YUF6-F1
#
_cell.length_a   1.000
_cell.length_b   1.000
_cell.length_c   1.000
_cell.angle_alpha   90.00
_cell.angle_beta   90.00
_cell.angle_gamma   90.00
#
_symmetry.space_group_name_H-M   'P 1'
#
loop_
_entity.id
_entity.type
_entity.pdbx_description
1 polymer ?
#
loop_
_entity_poly.entity_id
_entity_poly.type
_entity_poly.pdbx_seq_one_letter_code
_entity_poly.pdbx_strand_id
1 'polypeptide(L)'
;FQVLEKNKPDGHHSHRDVIVVDDNGKFKGKVTMIDIFRTLEPNYNKVFKNYKDGTLTKDYVINAMRDFNLWMEPVRNLCERGAGIKISEIMHVPSKAEYLQENDSLEKALHEYVMGAHQPLIVKNGDTVTGVLRFGDLFEVIREHMLACPLPE
;
A
#
# COMPACT_ATOMS: atom_id res chain seq x y z
N PHE A 1 -19.83 7.56 -4.42
CA PHE A 1 -19.21 6.94 -5.61
C PHE A 1 -19.14 7.88 -6.80
N GLN A 2 -20.23 8.54 -7.22
CA GLN A 2 -20.23 9.51 -8.34
C GLN A 2 -19.27 10.72 -8.18
N VAL A 3 -18.89 11.07 -6.95
CA VAL A 3 -17.89 12.13 -6.66
C VAL A 3 -16.47 11.72 -7.06
N LEU A 4 -16.16 10.42 -7.08
CA LEU A 4 -14.82 9.90 -7.42
C LEU A 4 -14.59 9.81 -8.94
N GLU A 5 -15.66 9.81 -9.74
CA GLU A 5 -15.59 9.67 -11.21
C GLU A 5 -15.30 10.99 -11.94
N LYS A 6 -15.56 12.14 -11.30
CA LYS A 6 -15.43 13.46 -11.96
C LYS A 6 -14.00 14.01 -12.04
N ASN A 7 -13.01 13.35 -11.43
CA ASN A 7 -11.65 13.89 -11.25
C ASN A 7 -10.54 12.97 -11.81
N LYS A 8 -10.65 12.48 -13.04
CA LYS A 8 -9.52 11.79 -13.71
C LYS A 8 -8.78 12.76 -14.65
N PRO A 9 -7.51 13.11 -14.37
CA PRO A 9 -6.66 13.78 -15.34
C PRO A 9 -6.06 12.79 -16.35
N ASP A 10 -5.62 13.35 -17.47
CA ASP A 10 -5.15 12.73 -18.71
C ASP A 10 -4.23 11.51 -18.54
N GLY A 11 -4.76 10.31 -18.85
CA GLY A 11 -4.02 9.13 -19.33
C GLY A 11 -2.90 8.51 -18.48
N HIS A 12 -2.41 9.20 -17.45
CA HIS A 12 -1.30 8.79 -16.61
C HIS A 12 -1.83 8.39 -15.23
N HIS A 13 -1.33 7.26 -14.73
CA HIS A 13 -1.64 6.83 -13.38
C HIS A 13 -0.99 7.78 -12.37
N SER A 14 -1.80 8.61 -11.69
CA SER A 14 -1.34 9.45 -10.59
C SER A 14 -0.58 8.61 -9.57
N HIS A 15 0.59 9.10 -9.13
CA HIS A 15 1.28 8.51 -7.99
C HIS A 15 0.35 8.53 -6.78
N ARG A 16 0.20 7.36 -6.12
CA ARG A 16 -0.67 7.19 -4.95
C ARG A 16 0.11 7.03 -3.65
N ASP A 17 1.44 7.11 -3.76
CA ASP A 17 2.41 6.84 -2.71
C ASP A 17 3.48 7.93 -2.71
N VAL A 18 4.04 8.22 -1.54
CA VAL A 18 5.12 9.19 -1.34
C VAL A 18 6.33 8.49 -0.72
N ILE A 19 7.52 8.81 -1.23
CA ILE A 19 8.78 8.32 -0.66
C ILE A 19 9.28 9.27 0.41
N VAL A 20 9.72 8.72 1.53
CA VAL A 20 10.26 9.47 2.66
C VAL A 20 11.76 9.30 2.68
N VAL A 21 12.47 10.43 2.74
CA VAL A 21 13.93 10.51 2.84
C VAL A 21 14.32 11.33 4.07
N ASP A 22 15.54 11.15 4.56
CA ASP A 22 16.14 12.09 5.53
C ASP A 22 16.72 13.33 4.84
N ASP A 23 17.26 14.24 5.65
CA ASP A 23 17.87 15.49 5.21
C ASP A 23 19.05 15.31 4.25
N ASN A 24 19.64 14.10 4.17
CA ASN A 24 20.70 13.76 3.23
C ASN A 24 20.15 13.07 1.96
N GLY A 25 18.83 12.99 1.80
CA GLY A 25 18.17 12.30 0.69
C GLY A 25 18.18 10.77 0.82
N LYS A 26 18.58 10.21 1.96
CA LYS A 26 18.60 8.75 2.14
C LYS A 26 17.20 8.24 2.46
N PHE A 27 16.75 7.24 1.70
CA PHE A 27 15.47 6.56 1.90
C PHE A 27 15.26 6.11 3.37
N LYS A 28 14.08 6.41 3.92
CA LYS A 28 13.64 6.00 5.26
C LYS A 28 12.35 5.18 5.25
N GLY A 29 11.53 5.34 4.21
CA GLY A 29 10.27 4.63 4.12
C GLY A 29 9.37 5.20 3.04
N LYS A 30 8.10 4.84 3.13
CA LYS A 30 7.06 5.26 2.20
C LYS A 30 5.76 5.53 2.94
N VAL A 31 4.93 6.39 2.37
CA VAL A 31 3.56 6.62 2.83
C VAL A 31 2.63 6.29 1.69
N THR A 32 1.66 5.43 1.95
CA THR A 32 0.58 5.09 1.04
C THR A 32 -0.76 5.54 1.62
N MET A 33 -1.82 5.46 0.81
CA MET A 33 -3.17 5.76 1.29
C MET A 33 -3.60 4.85 2.46
N ILE A 34 -3.18 3.58 2.47
CA ILE A 34 -3.58 2.66 3.56
C ILE A 34 -2.91 3.03 4.88
N ASP A 35 -1.68 3.57 4.85
CA ASP A 35 -0.99 4.07 6.04
C ASP A 35 -1.72 5.27 6.64
N ILE A 36 -2.20 6.18 5.79
CA ILE A 36 -3.01 7.32 6.20
C ILE A 36 -4.31 6.82 6.84
N PHE A 37 -5.01 5.87 6.22
CA PHE A 37 -6.28 5.35 6.77
C PHE A 37 -6.11 4.62 8.09
N ARG A 38 -5.07 3.79 8.23
CA ARG A 38 -4.76 3.07 9.47
C ARG A 38 -4.34 4.01 10.59
N THR A 39 -3.67 5.11 10.25
CA THR A 39 -3.33 6.13 11.24
C THR A 39 -4.57 6.90 11.66
N LEU A 40 -5.41 7.29 10.70
CA LEU A 40 -6.64 8.00 10.98
C LEU A 40 -7.56 7.14 11.85
N GLU A 41 -7.66 5.83 11.65
CA GLU A 41 -8.38 4.90 12.53
C GLU A 41 -7.43 3.94 13.29
N PRO A 42 -6.85 4.37 14.42
CA PRO A 42 -5.82 3.61 15.11
C PRO A 42 -6.32 2.30 15.74
N ASN A 43 -7.64 2.09 15.87
CA ASN A 43 -8.19 0.85 16.41
C ASN A 43 -7.94 -0.37 15.51
N TYR A 44 -7.61 -0.18 14.23
CA TYR A 44 -7.16 -1.29 13.37
C TYR A 44 -5.93 -2.01 13.94
N ASN A 45 -5.05 -1.32 14.67
CA ASN A 45 -3.90 -1.96 15.33
C ASN A 45 -4.34 -3.00 16.37
N LYS A 46 -5.49 -2.80 17.02
CA LYS A 46 -6.06 -3.78 17.97
C LYS A 46 -6.58 -5.01 17.23
N VAL A 47 -7.17 -4.83 16.05
CA VAL A 47 -7.61 -5.94 15.19
C VAL A 47 -6.42 -6.81 14.82
N PHE A 48 -5.35 -6.22 14.26
CA PHE A 48 -4.18 -6.98 13.80
C PHE A 48 -3.41 -7.66 14.93
N LYS A 49 -3.29 -7.04 16.12
CA LYS A 49 -2.62 -7.67 17.28
C LYS A 49 -3.38 -8.88 17.83
N ASN A 50 -4.71 -8.85 17.76
CA ASN A 50 -5.57 -9.94 18.22
C ASN A 50 -5.83 -10.97 17.12
N TYR A 51 -5.27 -10.77 15.93
CA TYR A 51 -5.41 -11.63 14.78
C TYR A 51 -4.10 -12.33 14.48
N LYS A 52 -3.95 -13.56 14.99
CA LYS A 52 -2.73 -14.34 14.74
C LYS A 52 -2.84 -15.30 13.56
N ASP A 53 -3.99 -15.96 13.33
CA ASP A 53 -4.04 -17.05 12.32
C ASP A 53 -5.44 -17.28 11.68
N GLY A 54 -6.27 -16.25 11.53
CA GLY A 54 -7.68 -16.43 11.10
C GLY A 54 -7.92 -16.40 9.59
N THR A 55 -9.05 -16.96 9.15
CA THR A 55 -9.68 -16.69 7.85
C THR A 55 -10.56 -15.45 7.98
N LEU A 56 -10.49 -14.51 7.02
CA LEU A 56 -11.38 -13.35 6.97
C LEU A 56 -12.80 -13.79 6.59
N THR A 57 -13.62 -14.14 7.59
CA THR A 57 -15.05 -14.37 7.38
C THR A 57 -15.84 -13.07 7.43
N LYS A 58 -17.00 -13.03 6.78
CA LYS A 58 -17.90 -11.87 6.83
C LYS A 58 -18.27 -11.51 8.27
N ASP A 59 -18.61 -12.51 9.07
CA ASP A 59 -19.00 -12.31 10.47
C ASP A 59 -17.82 -11.79 11.30
N TYR A 60 -16.60 -12.25 11.03
CA TYR A 60 -15.41 -11.71 11.67
C TYR A 60 -15.22 -10.22 11.37
N VAL A 61 -15.34 -9.81 10.10
CA VAL A 61 -15.18 -8.39 9.72
C VAL A 61 -16.24 -7.53 10.42
N ILE A 62 -17.50 -7.97 10.43
CA ILE A 62 -18.60 -7.25 11.09
C ILE A 62 -18.38 -7.17 12.60
N ASN A 63 -17.97 -8.26 13.23
CA ASN A 63 -17.69 -8.28 14.67
C ASN A 63 -16.47 -7.42 15.01
N ALA A 64 -15.38 -7.48 14.23
CA ALA A 64 -14.22 -6.62 14.44
C ALA A 64 -14.57 -5.12 14.34
N MET A 65 -15.42 -4.73 13.38
CA MET A 65 -15.91 -3.35 13.30
C MET A 65 -16.65 -2.92 14.57
N ARG A 66 -17.52 -3.80 15.10
CA ARG A 66 -18.29 -3.54 16.32
C ARG A 66 -17.42 -3.56 17.58
N ASP A 67 -16.68 -4.64 17.78
CA ASP A 67 -15.93 -4.94 19.01
C ASP A 67 -14.77 -3.94 19.22
N PHE A 68 -14.20 -3.44 18.12
CA PHE A 68 -13.13 -2.43 18.17
C PHE A 68 -13.62 -1.01 17.88
N ASN A 69 -14.94 -0.80 17.72
CA ASN A 69 -15.55 0.51 17.45
C ASN A 69 -14.89 1.27 16.29
N LEU A 70 -14.59 0.56 15.19
CA LEU A 70 -13.89 1.13 14.04
C LEU A 70 -14.76 2.18 13.35
N TRP A 71 -14.21 3.37 13.10
CA TRP A 71 -14.89 4.47 12.39
C TRP A 71 -16.24 4.91 13.01
N MET A 72 -16.41 4.76 14.33
CA MET A 72 -17.60 5.28 15.03
C MET A 72 -17.66 6.81 15.06
N GLU A 73 -16.49 7.46 15.02
CA GLU A 73 -16.39 8.92 14.92
C GLU A 73 -16.64 9.41 13.48
N PRO A 74 -17.48 10.45 13.28
CA PRO A 74 -17.78 10.94 11.96
C PRO A 74 -16.55 11.45 11.20
N VAL A 75 -16.54 11.22 9.88
CA VAL A 75 -15.51 11.70 8.93
C VAL A 75 -15.25 13.21 9.04
N ARG A 76 -16.24 14.00 9.49
CA ARG A 76 -16.09 15.46 9.67
C ARG A 76 -15.01 15.85 10.68
N ASN A 77 -14.67 14.96 11.62
CA ASN A 77 -13.65 15.18 12.64
C ASN A 77 -12.23 14.77 12.16
N LEU A 78 -12.07 14.30 10.91
CA LEU A 78 -10.76 13.86 10.39
C LEU A 78 -9.73 14.99 10.28
N CYS A 79 -10.17 16.23 10.04
CA CYS A 79 -9.26 17.37 9.96
C CYS A 79 -8.43 17.50 11.25
N GLU A 80 -9.11 17.50 12.40
CA GLU A 80 -8.48 17.61 13.71
C GLU A 80 -7.60 16.40 14.02
N ARG A 81 -8.04 15.19 13.66
CA ARG A 81 -7.28 13.95 13.85
C ARG A 81 -5.99 13.92 13.02
N GLY A 82 -6.04 14.43 11.78
CA GLY A 82 -4.93 14.36 10.84
C GLY A 82 -3.93 15.52 10.95
N ALA A 83 -4.37 16.72 11.32
CA ALA A 83 -3.58 17.94 11.21
C ALA A 83 -2.26 17.92 12.01
N GLY A 84 -2.21 17.20 13.13
CA GLY A 84 -1.04 17.13 14.00
C GLY A 84 -0.06 16.00 13.68
N ILE A 85 -0.39 15.12 12.74
CA ILE A 85 0.35 13.86 12.55
C ILE A 85 1.57 14.08 11.66
N LYS A 86 2.76 13.70 12.14
CA LYS A 86 3.99 13.77 11.34
C LYS A 86 4.11 12.58 10.41
N ILE A 87 4.72 12.80 9.24
CA ILE A 87 5.03 11.73 8.28
C ILE A 87 5.85 10.61 8.91
N SER A 88 6.80 10.95 9.80
CA SER A 88 7.61 9.97 10.52
C SER A 88 6.81 9.03 11.41
N GLU A 89 5.60 9.40 11.82
CA GLU A 89 4.72 8.59 12.66
C GLU A 89 3.84 7.63 11.85
N ILE A 90 3.66 7.90 10.56
CA ILE A 90 2.76 7.12 9.68
C ILE A 90 3.49 6.34 8.61
N MET A 91 4.75 6.69 8.32
CA MET A 91 5.49 6.05 7.25
C MET A 91 5.67 4.55 7.54
N HIS A 92 5.43 3.75 6.51
CA HIS A 92 5.80 2.35 6.51
C HIS A 92 7.29 2.23 6.25
N VAL A 93 8.00 1.60 7.19
CA VAL A 93 9.40 1.21 7.01
C VAL A 93 9.42 -0.18 6.38
N PRO A 94 9.91 -0.34 5.15
CA PRO A 94 9.87 -1.63 4.47
C PRO A 94 10.67 -2.69 5.23
N SER A 95 10.07 -3.86 5.36
CA SER A 95 10.68 -5.11 5.79
C SER A 95 11.58 -5.69 4.69
N LYS A 96 12.36 -6.73 5.01
CA LYS A 96 13.30 -7.35 4.07
C LYS A 96 12.64 -7.91 2.80
N ALA A 97 11.43 -8.44 2.92
CA ALA A 97 10.65 -9.00 1.80
C ALA A 97 10.17 -7.92 0.82
N GLU A 98 10.19 -6.65 1.24
CA GLU A 98 9.68 -5.53 0.45
C GLU A 98 10.78 -4.82 -0.35
N TYR A 99 12.00 -5.36 -0.31
CA TYR A 99 13.12 -4.91 -1.14
C TYR A 99 13.43 -5.91 -2.25
N LEU A 100 13.69 -5.37 -3.44
CA LEU A 100 14.19 -6.09 -4.60
C LEU A 100 15.55 -5.52 -5.02
N GLN A 101 16.47 -6.37 -5.47
CA GLN A 101 17.64 -5.93 -6.22
C GLN A 101 17.23 -5.56 -7.65
N GLU A 102 17.96 -4.66 -8.31
CA GLU A 102 17.71 -4.26 -9.70
C GLU A 102 17.68 -5.43 -10.69
N ASN A 103 18.41 -6.51 -10.38
CA ASN A 103 18.50 -7.72 -11.19
C ASN A 103 17.59 -8.86 -10.72
N ASP A 104 16.73 -8.62 -9.72
CA ASP A 104 15.69 -9.59 -9.35
C ASP A 104 14.64 -9.70 -10.47
N SER A 105 14.05 -10.89 -10.61
CA SER A 105 13.07 -11.16 -11.65
C SER A 105 11.68 -10.59 -11.32
N LEU A 106 10.85 -10.40 -12.34
CA LEU A 106 9.46 -9.95 -12.16
C LEU A 106 8.61 -11.01 -11.43
N GLU A 107 8.92 -12.29 -11.57
CA GLU A 107 8.25 -13.39 -10.85
C GLU A 107 8.48 -13.28 -9.35
N LYS A 108 9.68 -12.87 -8.92
CA LYS A 108 9.96 -12.60 -7.52
C LYS A 108 9.07 -11.46 -7.01
N ALA A 109 9.00 -10.35 -7.75
CA ALA A 109 8.13 -9.23 -7.40
C ALA A 109 6.65 -9.64 -7.31
N LEU A 110 6.18 -10.44 -8.27
CA LEU A 110 4.82 -11.01 -8.26
C LEU A 110 4.59 -11.85 -7.01
N HIS A 111 5.55 -12.70 -6.64
CA HIS A 111 5.45 -13.52 -5.44
C HIS A 111 5.29 -12.66 -4.19
N GLU A 112 6.17 -11.67 -4.01
CA GLU A 112 6.10 -10.77 -2.84
C GLU A 112 4.73 -10.06 -2.78
N TYR A 113 4.23 -9.55 -3.91
CA TYR A 113 2.92 -8.93 -3.94
C TYR A 113 1.76 -9.87 -3.64
N VAL A 114 1.77 -11.08 -4.21
CA VAL A 114 0.75 -12.11 -3.95
C VAL A 114 0.76 -12.54 -2.48
N MET A 115 1.95 -12.59 -1.86
CA MET A 115 2.13 -12.90 -0.45
C MET A 115 1.81 -11.73 0.49
N GLY A 116 1.39 -10.58 -0.06
CA GLY A 116 0.87 -9.46 0.71
C GLY A 116 1.91 -8.39 1.07
N ALA A 117 3.02 -8.30 0.35
CA ALA A 117 3.98 -7.21 0.50
C ALA A 117 3.28 -5.84 0.40
N HIS A 118 3.64 -4.92 1.29
CA HIS A 118 3.11 -3.58 1.24
C HIS A 118 3.58 -2.91 -0.04
N GLN A 119 2.65 -2.33 -0.79
CA GLN A 119 2.98 -1.68 -2.06
C GLN A 119 3.58 -0.28 -1.81
N PRO A 120 4.38 0.27 -2.73
CA PRO A 120 5.14 -0.42 -3.77
C PRO A 120 6.40 -1.12 -3.22
N LEU A 121 6.94 -2.11 -3.92
CA LEU A 121 8.24 -2.71 -3.59
C LEU A 121 9.37 -1.69 -3.85
N ILE A 122 10.41 -1.73 -3.02
CA ILE A 122 11.55 -0.83 -3.10
C ILE A 122 12.70 -1.51 -3.83
N VAL A 123 13.23 -0.86 -4.87
CA VAL A 123 14.32 -1.41 -5.68
C VAL A 123 15.64 -0.83 -5.21
N LYS A 124 16.67 -1.68 -5.10
CA LYS A 124 18.01 -1.31 -4.68
C LYS A 124 19.11 -1.89 -5.55
N ASN A 125 20.25 -1.22 -5.57
CA ASN A 125 21.51 -1.75 -6.05
C ASN A 125 22.47 -1.89 -4.85
N GLY A 126 22.69 -3.14 -4.43
CA GLY A 126 23.37 -3.43 -3.18
C GLY A 126 22.53 -2.97 -1.98
N ASP A 127 22.96 -1.86 -1.36
CA ASP A 127 22.28 -1.21 -0.22
C ASP A 127 21.69 0.17 -0.57
N THR A 128 21.91 0.65 -1.79
CA THR A 128 21.40 1.94 -2.24
C THR A 128 20.04 1.76 -2.87
N VAL A 129 19.02 2.46 -2.37
CA VAL A 129 17.70 2.50 -3.00
C VAL A 129 17.81 3.29 -4.31
N THR A 130 17.42 2.67 -5.42
CA THR A 130 17.53 3.23 -6.78
C THR A 130 16.17 3.45 -7.44
N GLY A 131 15.10 2.85 -6.91
CA GLY A 131 13.77 3.07 -7.45
C GLY A 131 12.66 2.37 -6.69
N VAL A 132 11.50 2.30 -7.34
CA VAL A 132 10.31 1.60 -6.85
C VAL A 132 9.69 0.82 -8.00
N LEU A 133 9.15 -0.36 -7.69
CA LEU A 133 8.35 -1.14 -8.63
C LEU A 133 6.91 -1.05 -8.16
N ARG A 134 6.02 -0.39 -8.91
CA ARG A 134 4.60 -0.27 -8.53
C ARG A 134 3.81 -1.50 -8.94
N PHE A 135 2.82 -1.88 -8.15
CA PHE A 135 1.94 -3.02 -8.46
C PHE A 135 1.20 -2.82 -9.80
N GLY A 136 0.77 -1.59 -10.09
CA GLY A 136 0.12 -1.25 -11.36
C GLY A 136 1.05 -1.38 -12.57
N ASP A 137 2.32 -1.00 -12.45
CA ASP A 137 3.30 -1.15 -13.54
C ASP A 137 3.55 -2.62 -13.85
N LEU A 138 3.71 -3.43 -12.80
CA LEU A 138 3.86 -4.89 -12.94
C LEU A 138 2.63 -5.52 -13.59
N PHE A 139 1.42 -5.08 -13.20
CA PHE A 139 0.19 -5.54 -13.84
C PHE A 139 0.15 -5.20 -15.33
N GLU A 140 0.52 -3.98 -15.74
CA GLU A 140 0.53 -3.61 -17.15
C GLU A 140 1.51 -4.48 -17.96
N VAL A 141 2.70 -4.77 -17.43
CA VAL A 141 3.64 -5.72 -18.08
C VAL A 141 3.00 -7.09 -18.27
N ILE A 142 2.35 -7.65 -17.24
CA ILE A 142 1.69 -8.96 -17.34
C ILE A 142 0.50 -8.91 -18.30
N ARG A 143 -0.30 -7.84 -18.26
CA ARG A 143 -1.43 -7.61 -19.17
C ARG A 143 -0.97 -7.59 -20.63
N GLU A 144 0.13 -6.90 -20.94
CA GLU A 144 0.70 -6.88 -22.29
C GLU A 144 1.09 -8.30 -22.75
N HIS A 145 1.72 -9.10 -21.89
CA HIS A 145 2.07 -10.49 -22.21
C HIS A 145 0.84 -11.38 -22.40
N MET A 146 -0.22 -11.20 -21.60
CA MET A 146 -1.48 -11.94 -21.75
C MET A 146 -2.18 -11.63 -23.08
N LEU A 147 -2.11 -10.37 -23.52
CA LEU A 147 -2.76 -9.91 -24.76
C LEU A 147 -1.93 -10.19 -26.02
N ALA A 148 -0.68 -10.64 -25.89
CA ALA A 148 0.19 -10.94 -27.02
C ALA A 148 -0.21 -12.24 -27.76
N CYS A 149 -0.92 -13.15 -27.08
CA CYS A 149 -1.37 -14.41 -27.67
C CYS A 149 -2.71 -14.23 -28.42
N PRO A 150 -2.92 -14.90 -29.57
CA PRO A 150 -4.23 -14.96 -30.20
C PRO A 150 -5.22 -15.72 -29.30
N LEU A 151 -6.50 -15.33 -29.37
CA LEU A 151 -7.55 -16.04 -28.66
C LEU A 151 -7.71 -17.47 -29.23
N PRO A 152 -7.95 -18.49 -28.38
CA PRO A 152 -8.33 -19.82 -28.86
C PRO A 152 -9.59 -19.75 -29.71
N GLU A 153 -9.66 -20.57 -30.77
CA GLU A 153 -10.88 -20.80 -31.56
C GLU A 153 -12.01 -21.45 -30.74
#